data_AF-A0A4C1SBS6-F1
#
_entry.id   AF-A0A4C1SBS6-F1
#
_cell.length_a   1.000
_cell.length_b   1.000
_cell.length_c   1.000
_cell.angle_alpha   90.00
_cell.angle_beta   90.00
_cell.angle_gamma   90.00
#
_symmetry.space_group_name_H-M   'P 1'
#
loop_
_entity.id
_entity.type
_entity.pdbx_description
1 polymer ?
#
loop_
_entity_poly.entity_id
_entity_poly.type
_entity_poly.pdbx_seq_one_letter_code
_entity_poly.pdbx_strand_id
1 'polypeptide(L)'
;MASVKSGPLQHSINNWILLYKANLPSEEILSAKFFHNGKRIYFNIHKKDLQAYSDKFERMDFRPSMTHFGNTPVEGVLALTSSGLLGAFCIPKLLPLGENFSSVTYVPTELNVFTQSIGLSRSFITHSSISWCPTGLFSVAVSNWNEPLINCYKVSIERDVDDAVTIKCNSSPSIFLSKGEAEDKQISHIRWRNVNGEEILFLVYDCSEGSFIEQWSLKETSTCSQVVTKEQKVISFNGNSGKILLSWLYRLEAEKVGSTVFERMTEDANRMACKLLTSDITYLNQLLVLFDNFGQMYAMQVPNNHYDKTKMNPLSLPVALLEYSVVTGIDGSDVIMLNLPNLEMLAEKLTENFMRQHNFTRQFYYSSFLSLKSNLCRIQSKQQDFDNLITLHSISIAFKSLLRPSDLSSQDKGPAENLTMILSDPNPQYSDVDKVLCVLDAKDYTVEPATLQSLQQLIQWVADLGLNILNKLPEEIMKSKFNKKHGYDISRDMIAI
;
A
#
# COMPACT_ATOMS: atom_id res chain seq x y z
N MET A 1 15.23 -38.80 16.51
CA MET A 1 14.20 -37.88 17.02
C MET A 1 14.94 -36.68 17.62
N ALA A 2 15.33 -35.73 16.77
CA ALA A 2 16.20 -34.63 17.15
C ALA A 2 15.37 -33.53 17.82
N SER A 3 15.70 -33.25 19.07
CA SER A 3 15.18 -32.11 19.83
C SER A 3 15.62 -30.81 19.14
N VAL A 4 14.67 -30.15 18.48
CA VAL A 4 14.81 -28.75 18.08
C VAL A 4 14.75 -27.95 19.38
N LYS A 5 15.89 -27.42 19.81
CA LYS A 5 15.92 -26.39 20.85
C LYS A 5 15.13 -25.20 20.31
N SER A 6 13.92 -25.00 20.85
CA SER A 6 13.12 -23.80 20.61
C SER A 6 13.94 -22.59 21.03
N GLY A 7 14.24 -21.70 20.07
CA GLY A 7 14.69 -20.34 20.38
C GLY A 7 13.66 -19.61 21.25
N PRO A 8 14.02 -18.46 21.85
CA PRO A 8 13.13 -17.74 22.75
C PRO A 8 11.81 -17.41 22.04
N LEU A 9 10.70 -17.93 22.59
CA LEU A 9 9.31 -17.70 22.15
C LEU A 9 8.91 -16.21 22.07
N GLN A 10 9.72 -15.31 22.63
CA GLN A 10 9.49 -13.87 22.76
C GLN A 10 9.54 -13.09 21.44
N HIS A 11 10.03 -13.68 20.33
CA HIS A 11 10.14 -12.98 19.04
C HIS A 11 9.38 -13.66 17.90
N SER A 12 8.39 -14.51 18.20
CA SER A 12 7.52 -15.04 17.17
C SER A 12 6.48 -13.99 16.77
N ILE A 13 6.52 -13.52 15.52
CA ILE A 13 5.52 -12.61 14.94
C ILE A 13 4.10 -13.22 14.94
N ASN A 14 4.01 -14.54 15.12
CA ASN A 14 2.76 -15.30 15.17
C ASN A 14 2.17 -15.38 16.58
N ASN A 15 2.85 -14.86 17.60
CA ASN A 15 2.34 -14.84 18.96
C ASN A 15 1.61 -13.51 19.21
N TRP A 16 0.28 -13.54 19.14
CA TRP A 16 -0.57 -12.38 19.35
C TRP A 16 -1.00 -12.32 20.82
N ILE A 17 -0.79 -11.17 21.46
CA ILE A 17 -1.22 -10.90 22.83
C ILE A 17 -2.23 -9.76 22.81
N LEU A 18 -3.37 -9.94 23.48
CA LEU A 18 -4.37 -8.90 23.60
C LEU A 18 -3.94 -7.87 24.65
N LEU A 19 -3.53 -6.68 24.21
CA LEU A 19 -3.09 -5.60 25.11
C LEU A 19 -4.24 -4.72 25.58
N TYR A 20 -5.12 -4.36 24.66
CA TYR A 20 -6.21 -3.40 24.90
C TYR A 20 -7.53 -3.95 24.38
N LYS A 21 -8.62 -3.56 25.04
CA LYS A 21 -9.98 -3.90 24.62
C LYS A 21 -10.87 -2.66 24.73
N ALA A 22 -11.61 -2.34 23.68
CA ALA A 22 -12.64 -1.30 23.67
C ALA A 22 -14.00 -1.96 23.45
N ASN A 23 -15.04 -1.53 24.18
CA ASN A 23 -16.36 -2.16 24.11
C ASN A 23 -17.45 -1.14 23.79
N LEU A 24 -18.31 -1.50 22.83
CA LEU A 24 -19.54 -0.78 22.48
C LEU A 24 -20.71 -1.74 22.77
N PRO A 25 -21.26 -1.73 24.00
CA PRO A 25 -22.21 -2.75 24.42
C PRO A 25 -23.50 -2.66 23.61
N SER A 26 -24.01 -3.82 23.18
CA SER A 26 -25.28 -3.96 22.45
C SER A 26 -25.32 -3.23 21.09
N GLU A 27 -24.17 -2.93 20.51
CA GLU A 27 -24.05 -2.30 19.20
C GLU A 27 -23.32 -3.24 18.23
N GLU A 28 -23.80 -3.31 16.99
CA GLU A 28 -23.11 -4.00 15.91
C GLU A 28 -22.23 -3.01 15.14
N ILE A 29 -20.92 -3.25 15.08
CA ILE A 29 -19.98 -2.37 14.37
C ILE A 29 -20.06 -2.66 12.87
N LEU A 30 -20.46 -1.66 12.08
CA LEU A 30 -20.52 -1.74 10.62
C LEU A 30 -19.21 -1.34 9.96
N SER A 31 -18.54 -0.31 10.49
CA SER A 31 -17.29 0.20 9.91
C SER A 31 -16.38 0.74 11.00
N ALA A 32 -15.07 0.59 10.82
CA ALA A 32 -14.08 1.17 11.69
C ALA A 32 -12.88 1.67 10.90
N LYS A 33 -12.25 2.75 11.37
CA LYS A 33 -11.08 3.36 10.75
C LYS A 33 -10.12 3.88 11.82
N PHE A 34 -8.83 3.57 11.66
CA PHE A 34 -7.79 4.18 12.48
C PHE A 34 -7.67 5.69 12.21
N PHE A 35 -7.22 6.43 13.21
CA PHE A 35 -6.87 7.83 13.08
C PHE A 35 -5.70 7.99 12.10
N HIS A 36 -5.81 8.99 11.23
CA HIS A 36 -4.74 9.30 10.28
C HIS A 36 -3.65 10.13 10.96
N ASN A 37 -2.38 9.83 10.69
CA ASN A 37 -1.25 10.48 11.34
C ASN A 37 -0.79 11.80 10.66
N GLY A 38 -1.52 12.24 9.63
CA GLY A 38 -1.23 13.46 8.87
C GLY A 38 -0.12 13.33 7.83
N LYS A 39 0.48 12.15 7.65
CA LYS A 39 1.56 11.96 6.67
C LYS A 39 1.05 11.22 5.46
N ARG A 40 0.97 11.91 4.32
CA ARG A 40 0.70 11.29 3.02
C ARG A 40 1.57 11.91 1.94
N ILE A 41 2.10 11.07 1.08
CA ILE A 41 2.82 11.49 -0.12
C ILE A 41 1.81 11.52 -1.25
N TYR A 42 1.85 12.58 -2.05
CA TYR A 42 1.00 12.81 -3.20
C TYR A 42 1.84 12.75 -4.47
N PHE A 43 1.29 12.11 -5.49
CA PHE A 43 1.93 12.06 -6.80
C PHE A 43 1.41 13.19 -7.69
N ASN A 44 2.26 14.18 -7.96
CA ASN A 44 1.98 15.21 -8.94
C ASN A 44 2.20 14.68 -10.36
N ILE A 45 1.12 14.19 -10.95
CA ILE A 45 1.11 13.62 -12.30
C ILE A 45 1.69 14.55 -13.37
N HIS A 46 1.48 15.87 -13.26
CA HIS A 46 1.99 16.83 -14.24
C HIS A 46 3.52 16.92 -14.21
N LYS A 47 4.13 16.53 -13.09
CA LYS A 47 5.58 16.50 -12.88
C LYS A 47 6.19 15.10 -13.04
N LYS A 48 5.42 14.10 -13.50
CA LYS A 48 5.89 12.70 -13.64
C LYS A 48 7.18 12.52 -14.46
N ASP A 49 7.41 13.41 -15.42
CA ASP A 49 8.55 13.35 -16.34
C ASP A 49 9.81 14.03 -15.77
N LEU A 50 9.71 14.70 -14.61
CA LEU A 50 10.88 15.23 -13.91
C LEU A 50 11.80 14.11 -13.44
N GLN A 51 13.05 14.43 -13.08
CA GLN A 51 13.99 13.40 -12.65
C GLN A 51 13.90 13.14 -11.15
N ALA A 52 13.92 14.19 -10.33
CA ALA A 52 14.03 14.04 -8.89
C ALA A 52 12.69 13.63 -8.24
N TYR A 53 12.76 12.69 -7.29
CA TYR A 53 11.59 12.24 -6.53
C TYR A 53 10.96 13.37 -5.72
N SER A 54 11.76 14.30 -5.20
CA SER A 54 11.27 15.49 -4.48
C SER A 54 10.35 16.38 -5.31
N ASP A 55 10.49 16.36 -6.63
CA ASP A 55 9.71 17.21 -7.52
C ASP A 55 8.41 16.51 -7.96
N LYS A 56 8.40 15.17 -8.00
CA LYS A 56 7.22 14.36 -8.37
C LYS A 56 6.30 14.10 -7.19
N PHE A 57 6.90 13.83 -6.04
CA PHE A 57 6.25 13.24 -4.88
C PHE A 57 6.28 14.24 -3.73
N GLU A 58 5.18 14.96 -3.61
CA GLU A 58 5.05 16.06 -2.67
C GLU A 58 4.38 15.54 -1.40
N ARG A 59 4.85 15.98 -0.23
CA ARG A 59 4.11 15.72 1.01
C ARG A 59 2.92 16.67 1.02
N MET A 60 1.72 16.13 1.04
CA MET A 60 0.55 16.96 1.27
C MET A 60 0.42 17.27 2.75
N ASP A 61 -0.02 18.48 3.05
CA ASP A 61 -0.41 18.91 4.40
C ASP A 61 -1.74 18.24 4.79
N PHE A 62 -1.70 16.92 4.94
CA PHE A 62 -2.78 16.19 5.57
C PHE A 62 -2.75 16.52 7.06
N ARG A 63 -3.86 16.99 7.62
CA ARG A 63 -3.93 17.14 9.08
C ARG A 63 -4.11 15.75 9.71
N PRO A 64 -3.45 15.45 10.84
CA PRO A 64 -3.80 14.28 11.63
C PRO A 64 -5.27 14.32 12.03
N SER A 65 -5.90 13.14 12.16
CA SER A 65 -7.30 13.07 12.61
C SER A 65 -7.49 13.59 14.03
N MET A 66 -6.45 13.46 14.86
CA MET A 66 -6.38 14.04 16.18
C MET A 66 -4.90 14.22 16.57
N THR A 67 -4.61 15.23 17.38
CA THR A 67 -3.27 15.53 17.86
C THR A 67 -3.21 15.60 19.39
N HIS A 68 -2.08 15.20 19.96
CA HIS A 68 -1.71 15.58 21.32
C HIS A 68 -1.28 17.05 21.36
N PHE A 69 -1.06 17.57 22.56
CA PHE A 69 -0.38 18.84 22.76
C PHE A 69 0.95 18.87 21.98
N GLY A 70 1.22 19.97 21.28
CA GLY A 70 2.40 20.10 20.41
C GLY A 70 2.24 19.51 19.00
N ASN A 71 1.01 19.28 18.52
CA ASN A 71 0.69 18.85 17.15
C ASN A 71 1.22 17.45 16.74
N THR A 72 1.55 16.59 17.69
CA THR A 72 1.92 15.19 17.38
C THR A 72 0.67 14.35 17.19
N PRO A 73 0.58 13.46 16.18
CA PRO A 73 -0.60 12.65 15.92
C PRO A 73 -0.91 11.68 17.08
N VAL A 74 -2.21 11.43 17.30
CA VAL A 74 -2.71 10.41 18.25
C VAL A 74 -3.09 9.14 17.51
N GLU A 75 -2.80 7.99 18.10
CA GLU A 75 -3.31 6.71 17.62
C GLU A 75 -4.68 6.41 18.25
N GLY A 76 -5.61 5.88 17.45
CA GLY A 76 -6.96 5.60 17.90
C GLY A 76 -7.83 5.11 16.76
N VAL A 77 -9.09 4.85 17.07
CA VAL A 77 -10.08 4.29 16.14
C VAL A 77 -11.37 5.07 16.24
N LEU A 78 -12.00 5.31 15.09
CA LEU A 78 -13.39 5.70 14.95
C LEU A 78 -14.18 4.50 14.41
N ALA A 79 -15.27 4.15 15.07
CA ALA A 79 -16.19 3.08 14.67
C ALA A 79 -17.60 3.65 14.49
N LEU A 80 -18.36 3.08 13.55
CA LEU A 80 -19.77 3.37 13.31
C LEU A 80 -20.57 2.07 13.48
N THR A 81 -21.70 2.17 14.18
CA THR A 81 -22.58 1.04 14.46
C THR A 81 -23.85 1.05 13.62
N SER A 82 -24.57 -0.07 13.61
CA SER A 82 -25.85 -0.23 12.88
C SER A 82 -26.98 0.65 13.41
N SER A 83 -26.89 1.16 14.65
CA SER A 83 -27.86 2.13 15.19
C SER A 83 -27.53 3.59 14.87
N GLY A 84 -26.44 3.85 14.14
CA GLY A 84 -25.96 5.21 13.88
C GLY A 84 -25.18 5.84 15.04
N LEU A 85 -24.68 5.01 15.97
CA LEU A 85 -23.76 5.46 17.01
C LEU A 85 -22.33 5.44 16.48
N LEU A 86 -21.63 6.57 16.60
CA LEU A 86 -20.18 6.63 16.46
C LEU A 86 -19.54 6.33 17.80
N GLY A 87 -18.47 5.54 17.80
CA GLY A 87 -17.60 5.32 18.95
C GLY A 87 -16.16 5.68 18.60
N ALA A 88 -15.47 6.43 19.46
CA ALA A 88 -14.06 6.76 19.29
C ALA A 88 -13.27 6.47 20.57
N PHE A 89 -12.05 5.97 20.40
CA PHE A 89 -11.12 5.75 21.51
C PHE A 89 -9.67 5.92 21.08
N CYS A 90 -8.82 6.32 22.02
CA CYS A 90 -7.37 6.45 21.84
C CYS A 90 -6.67 5.14 22.18
N ILE A 91 -5.61 4.82 21.44
CA ILE A 91 -4.70 3.73 21.75
C ILE A 91 -3.48 4.34 22.45
N PRO A 92 -3.19 3.95 23.70
CA PRO A 92 -1.99 4.43 24.40
C PRO A 92 -0.72 4.03 23.66
N LYS A 93 0.29 4.91 23.67
CA LYS A 93 1.61 4.57 23.12
C LYS A 93 2.13 3.33 23.82
N LEU A 94 2.49 2.31 23.04
CA LEU A 94 3.12 1.10 23.53
C LEU A 94 4.45 1.49 24.20
N LEU A 95 4.52 1.39 25.53
CA LEU A 95 5.79 1.42 26.24
C LEU A 95 6.54 0.12 25.92
N PRO A 96 7.89 0.14 25.82
CA PRO A 96 8.66 -1.07 25.65
C PRO A 96 8.27 -2.09 26.72
N LEU A 97 7.90 -3.29 26.29
CA LEU A 97 7.56 -4.39 27.18
C LEU A 97 8.78 -4.66 28.07
N GLY A 98 8.69 -4.40 29.38
CA GLY A 98 9.76 -4.72 30.32
C GLY A 98 10.07 -6.23 30.28
N GLU A 99 11.31 -6.62 30.60
CA GLU A 99 11.89 -7.97 30.43
C GLU A 99 11.13 -9.13 31.15
N ASN A 100 10.03 -8.86 31.85
CA ASN A 100 9.30 -9.81 32.71
C ASN A 100 8.09 -10.49 32.03
N PHE A 101 8.03 -10.56 30.70
CA PHE A 101 6.90 -11.16 29.97
C PHE A 101 6.89 -12.70 29.94
N SER A 102 7.76 -13.38 30.69
CA SER A 102 7.94 -14.82 30.60
C SER A 102 7.03 -15.67 31.51
N SER A 103 6.13 -15.08 32.33
CA SER A 103 5.24 -15.92 33.19
C SER A 103 3.95 -15.28 33.74
N VAL A 104 3.55 -14.07 33.35
CA VAL A 104 2.36 -13.40 33.91
C VAL A 104 1.19 -13.44 32.93
N THR A 105 0.03 -13.92 33.37
CA THR A 105 -1.26 -13.80 32.68
C THR A 105 -1.56 -12.31 32.48
N TYR A 106 -1.28 -11.77 31.30
CA TYR A 106 -1.54 -10.37 30.98
C TYR A 106 -3.05 -10.14 30.93
N VAL A 107 -3.55 -9.20 31.73
CA VAL A 107 -4.96 -8.78 31.70
C VAL A 107 -5.09 -7.59 30.74
N PRO A 108 -5.89 -7.70 29.67
CA PRO A 108 -6.12 -6.60 28.74
C PRO A 108 -6.65 -5.36 29.45
N THR A 109 -6.12 -4.19 29.09
CA THR A 109 -6.62 -2.91 29.62
C THR A 109 -7.87 -2.49 28.85
N GLU A 110 -8.97 -2.22 29.56
CA GLU A 110 -10.18 -1.69 28.94
C GLU A 110 -10.04 -0.20 28.63
N LEU A 111 -10.32 0.17 27.38
CA LEU A 111 -10.24 1.54 26.88
C LEU A 111 -11.61 2.22 27.00
N ASN A 112 -11.58 3.48 27.40
CA ASN A 112 -12.77 4.32 27.42
C ASN A 112 -13.19 4.65 25.98
N VAL A 113 -14.43 4.31 25.65
CA VAL A 113 -15.04 4.61 24.36
C VAL A 113 -15.98 5.78 24.51
N PHE A 114 -15.74 6.84 23.74
CA PHE A 114 -16.59 8.01 23.68
C PHE A 114 -17.56 7.86 22.53
N THR A 115 -18.83 8.20 22.74
CA THR A 115 -19.88 7.91 21.75
C THR A 115 -20.70 9.13 21.40
N GLN A 116 -21.11 9.23 20.14
CA GLN A 116 -21.95 10.31 19.63
C GLN A 116 -22.86 9.81 18.51
N SER A 117 -24.11 10.28 18.44
CA SER A 117 -25.00 9.97 17.31
C SER A 117 -24.49 10.64 16.04
N ILE A 118 -24.43 9.92 14.91
CA ILE A 118 -23.97 10.47 13.63
C ILE A 118 -24.92 11.56 13.09
N GLY A 119 -26.23 11.36 13.29
CA GLY A 119 -27.28 12.31 12.93
C GLY A 119 -28.02 12.83 14.16
N LEU A 120 -29.04 13.66 13.92
CA LEU A 120 -29.92 14.21 14.97
C LEU A 120 -30.63 13.13 15.79
N SER A 121 -30.87 11.99 15.17
CA SER A 121 -31.48 10.81 15.78
C SER A 121 -30.82 9.55 15.25
N ARG A 122 -30.83 8.50 16.05
CA ARG A 122 -30.37 7.17 15.66
C ARG A 122 -31.27 6.61 14.56
N SER A 123 -30.66 5.97 13.57
CA SER A 123 -31.34 5.31 12.46
C SER A 123 -30.75 3.92 12.26
N PHE A 124 -31.53 3.00 11.70
CA PHE A 124 -31.00 1.68 11.35
C PHE A 124 -30.21 1.79 10.05
N ILE A 125 -28.88 1.80 10.18
CA ILE A 125 -27.94 1.90 9.06
C ILE A 125 -27.74 0.50 8.48
N THR A 126 -27.91 0.39 7.18
CA THR A 126 -27.72 -0.86 6.44
C THR A 126 -26.33 -0.96 5.82
N HIS A 127 -25.84 0.17 5.30
CA HIS A 127 -24.55 0.24 4.62
C HIS A 127 -23.81 1.49 5.05
N SER A 128 -22.49 1.37 5.23
CA SER A 128 -21.66 2.52 5.58
C SER A 128 -20.25 2.43 5.03
N SER A 129 -19.60 3.58 4.92
CA SER A 129 -18.17 3.67 4.66
C SER A 129 -17.55 4.84 5.39
N ILE A 130 -16.30 4.68 5.84
CA ILE A 130 -15.49 5.72 6.49
C ILE A 130 -14.18 5.90 5.72
N SER A 131 -13.81 7.15 5.41
CA SER A 131 -12.52 7.52 4.80
C SER A 131 -11.94 8.79 5.41
N TRP A 132 -10.64 9.00 5.25
CA TRP A 132 -9.95 10.21 5.69
C TRP A 132 -10.10 11.34 4.67
N CYS A 133 -10.20 12.57 5.19
CA CYS A 133 -10.15 13.81 4.42
C CYS A 133 -8.76 14.48 4.59
N PRO A 134 -8.25 15.21 3.58
CA PRO A 134 -7.03 16.02 3.73
C PRO A 134 -7.07 17.01 4.90
N THR A 135 -8.27 17.46 5.27
CA THR A 135 -8.52 18.36 6.40
C THR A 135 -8.34 17.72 7.78
N GLY A 136 -8.10 16.40 7.86
CA GLY A 136 -8.03 15.60 9.09
C GLY A 136 -9.38 15.02 9.53
N LEU A 137 -10.48 15.47 8.93
CA LEU A 137 -11.82 14.96 9.19
C LEU A 137 -12.01 13.55 8.62
N PHE A 138 -13.05 12.86 9.10
CA PHE A 138 -13.54 11.64 8.46
C PHE A 138 -14.75 11.94 7.58
N SER A 139 -14.73 11.42 6.36
CA SER A 139 -15.91 11.32 5.51
C SER A 139 -16.64 10.04 5.81
N VAL A 140 -17.91 10.16 6.17
CA VAL A 140 -18.77 9.03 6.48
C VAL A 140 -19.98 9.09 5.56
N ALA A 141 -20.25 8.02 4.83
CA ALA A 141 -21.49 7.85 4.07
C ALA A 141 -22.29 6.71 4.66
N VAL A 142 -23.60 6.91 4.81
CA VAL A 142 -24.51 5.93 5.39
C VAL A 142 -25.79 5.87 4.57
N SER A 143 -26.30 4.64 4.41
CA SER A 143 -27.66 4.41 3.90
C SER A 143 -28.51 3.87 5.05
N ASN A 144 -29.67 4.49 5.23
CA ASN A 144 -30.64 4.08 6.23
C ASN A 144 -31.64 3.09 5.61
N TRP A 145 -32.16 2.20 6.45
CA TRP A 145 -33.25 1.33 6.04
C TRP A 145 -34.47 2.16 5.60
N ASN A 146 -34.98 1.84 4.41
CA ASN A 146 -36.20 2.43 3.85
C ASN A 146 -36.13 3.95 3.57
N GLU A 147 -34.93 4.51 3.40
CA GLU A 147 -34.73 5.88 2.91
C GLU A 147 -34.06 5.87 1.53
N PRO A 148 -34.59 6.58 0.52
CA PRO A 148 -33.96 6.71 -0.79
C PRO A 148 -32.85 7.77 -0.77
N LEU A 149 -32.02 7.76 0.27
CA LEU A 149 -31.01 8.78 0.54
C LEU A 149 -29.75 8.12 1.10
N ILE A 150 -28.61 8.54 0.57
CA ILE A 150 -27.31 8.28 1.16
C ILE A 150 -26.84 9.55 1.82
N ASN A 151 -26.84 9.53 3.15
CA ASN A 151 -26.43 10.66 3.97
C ASN A 151 -24.91 10.68 4.07
N CYS A 152 -24.31 11.84 3.80
CA CYS A 152 -22.88 12.06 3.95
C CYS A 152 -22.62 12.97 5.14
N TYR A 153 -21.57 12.68 5.90
CA TYR A 153 -21.16 13.44 7.08
C TYR A 153 -19.66 13.68 7.08
N LYS A 154 -19.26 14.82 7.63
CA LYS A 154 -17.90 15.13 8.04
C LYS A 154 -17.81 15.02 9.56
N VAL A 155 -16.98 14.11 10.04
CA VAL A 155 -16.80 13.84 11.48
C VAL A 155 -15.43 14.36 11.93
N SER A 156 -15.42 15.24 12.93
CA SER A 156 -14.19 15.65 13.62
C SER A 156 -14.06 14.92 14.95
N ILE A 157 -12.81 14.66 15.34
CA ILE A 157 -12.48 14.07 16.63
C ILE A 157 -11.52 15.05 17.30
N GLU A 158 -11.96 15.57 18.43
CA GLU A 158 -11.22 16.55 19.21
C GLU A 158 -10.93 15.98 20.59
N ARG A 159 -9.82 16.42 21.18
CA ARG A 159 -9.46 16.06 22.54
C ARG A 159 -9.67 17.26 23.44
N ASP A 160 -10.46 17.06 24.49
CA ASP A 160 -10.73 18.09 25.49
C ASP A 160 -9.59 18.17 26.51
N VAL A 161 -9.65 19.19 27.37
CA VAL A 161 -8.63 19.49 28.39
C VAL A 161 -8.47 18.33 29.38
N ASP A 162 -9.54 17.58 29.66
CA ASP A 162 -9.55 16.43 30.56
C ASP A 162 -9.16 15.11 29.88
N ASP A 163 -8.51 15.18 28.71
CA ASP A 163 -8.15 14.02 27.88
C ASP A 163 -9.34 13.21 27.33
N ALA A 164 -10.57 13.70 27.55
CA ALA A 164 -11.79 13.17 26.97
C ALA A 164 -11.82 13.38 25.45
N VAL A 165 -12.45 12.46 24.73
CA VAL A 165 -12.60 12.55 23.27
C VAL A 165 -13.99 13.05 22.95
N THR A 166 -14.07 14.16 22.21
CA THR A 166 -15.32 14.73 21.71
C THR A 166 -15.44 14.46 20.21
N ILE A 167 -16.58 13.90 19.81
CA ILE A 167 -16.91 13.61 18.42
C ILE A 167 -17.92 14.65 17.95
N LYS A 168 -17.64 15.34 16.84
CA LYS A 168 -18.59 16.27 16.21
C LYS A 168 -18.94 15.80 14.81
N CYS A 169 -20.24 15.81 14.50
CA CYS A 169 -20.77 15.32 13.23
C CYS A 169 -21.45 16.49 12.50
N ASN A 170 -20.96 16.81 11.30
CA ASN A 170 -21.56 17.81 10.44
C ASN A 170 -22.10 17.14 9.18
N SER A 171 -23.34 17.44 8.80
CA SER A 171 -23.91 16.95 7.53
C SER A 171 -23.18 17.54 6.33
N SER A 172 -23.05 16.74 5.28
CA SER A 172 -22.41 17.04 3.99
C SER A 172 -23.43 16.79 2.86
N PRO A 173 -23.20 17.27 1.61
CA PRO A 173 -24.11 16.97 0.50
C PRO A 173 -24.39 15.47 0.36
N SER A 174 -25.67 15.14 0.34
CA SER A 174 -26.20 13.77 0.37
C SER A 174 -26.77 13.37 -0.98
N ILE A 175 -26.74 12.07 -1.30
CA ILE A 175 -27.14 11.57 -2.63
C ILE A 175 -28.57 11.05 -2.57
N PHE A 176 -29.48 11.71 -3.29
CA PHE A 176 -30.88 11.31 -3.39
C PHE A 176 -31.08 10.29 -4.51
N LEU A 177 -31.66 9.15 -4.18
CA LEU A 177 -32.09 8.15 -5.15
C LEU A 177 -33.48 8.53 -5.67
N SER A 178 -33.63 8.69 -6.99
CA SER A 178 -34.91 9.09 -7.56
C SER A 178 -35.94 7.94 -7.43
N LYS A 179 -37.18 8.26 -7.04
CA LYS A 179 -38.22 7.24 -6.79
C LYS A 179 -38.55 6.34 -7.99
N GLY A 180 -38.35 6.82 -9.22
CA GLY A 180 -38.55 6.01 -10.44
C GLY A 180 -37.38 5.06 -10.75
N GLU A 181 -36.20 5.30 -10.17
CA GLU A 181 -35.05 4.40 -10.25
C GLU A 181 -35.01 3.45 -9.04
N ALA A 182 -35.57 3.82 -7.90
CA ALA A 182 -35.49 3.08 -6.64
C ALA A 182 -36.33 1.79 -6.58
N GLU A 183 -37.36 1.61 -7.42
CA GLU A 183 -38.23 0.43 -7.33
C GLU A 183 -37.52 -0.88 -7.71
N ASP A 184 -36.54 -0.82 -8.61
CA ASP A 184 -35.74 -1.99 -9.03
C ASP A 184 -34.31 -1.99 -8.48
N LYS A 185 -33.86 -0.93 -7.79
CA LYS A 185 -32.46 -0.73 -7.41
C LYS A 185 -32.29 -0.75 -5.89
N GLN A 186 -31.67 -1.81 -5.36
CA GLN A 186 -31.30 -1.90 -3.95
C GLN A 186 -29.82 -1.61 -3.76
N ILE A 187 -29.45 -0.73 -2.82
CA ILE A 187 -28.04 -0.52 -2.48
C ILE A 187 -27.49 -1.83 -1.90
N SER A 188 -26.37 -2.30 -2.48
CA SER A 188 -25.61 -3.44 -1.96
C SER A 188 -24.31 -2.99 -1.29
N HIS A 189 -23.63 -1.96 -1.81
CA HIS A 189 -22.38 -1.46 -1.22
C HIS A 189 -22.21 0.06 -1.33
N ILE A 190 -21.56 0.62 -0.32
CA ILE A 190 -21.13 2.02 -0.28
C ILE A 190 -19.63 2.02 0.05
N ARG A 191 -18.83 2.74 -0.73
CA ARG A 191 -17.37 2.78 -0.52
C ARG A 191 -16.77 4.13 -0.82
N TRP A 192 -16.25 4.78 0.22
CA TRP A 192 -15.39 5.95 0.10
C TRP A 192 -13.97 5.56 -0.32
N ARG A 193 -13.40 6.36 -1.22
CA ARG A 193 -12.01 6.31 -1.61
C ARG A 193 -11.45 7.72 -1.75
N ASN A 194 -10.18 7.88 -1.39
CA ASN A 194 -9.46 9.12 -1.64
C ASN A 194 -8.40 8.87 -2.73
N VAL A 195 -8.66 9.41 -3.92
CA VAL A 195 -7.85 9.26 -5.13
C VAL A 195 -7.18 10.58 -5.39
N ASN A 196 -5.85 10.64 -5.29
CA ASN A 196 -5.09 11.86 -5.57
C ASN A 196 -5.60 13.09 -4.80
N GLY A 197 -6.00 12.92 -3.53
CA GLY A 197 -6.53 14.01 -2.70
C GLY A 197 -8.03 14.26 -2.88
N GLU A 198 -8.65 13.79 -3.96
CA GLU A 198 -10.09 13.89 -4.20
C GLU A 198 -10.86 12.79 -3.47
N GLU A 199 -12.03 13.13 -2.96
CA GLU A 199 -12.94 12.20 -2.30
C GLU A 199 -13.98 11.67 -3.28
N ILE A 200 -13.97 10.36 -3.46
CA ILE A 200 -14.83 9.66 -4.41
C ILE A 200 -15.64 8.62 -3.66
N LEU A 201 -16.94 8.60 -3.89
CA LEU A 201 -17.88 7.64 -3.34
C LEU A 201 -18.33 6.68 -4.45
N PHE A 202 -18.14 5.39 -4.23
CA PHE A 202 -18.70 4.35 -5.08
C PHE A 202 -19.96 3.79 -4.45
N LEU A 203 -21.00 3.67 -5.26
CA LEU A 203 -22.27 3.06 -4.91
C LEU A 203 -22.48 1.84 -5.78
N VAL A 204 -22.72 0.69 -5.18
CA VAL A 204 -23.11 -0.53 -5.88
C VAL A 204 -24.54 -0.83 -5.53
N TYR A 205 -25.28 -1.21 -6.54
CA TYR A 205 -26.68 -1.53 -6.42
C TYR A 205 -26.98 -2.83 -7.14
N ASP A 206 -27.94 -3.57 -6.60
CA ASP A 206 -28.49 -4.78 -7.17
C ASP A 206 -29.87 -4.51 -7.77
N CYS A 207 -30.09 -5.10 -8.93
CA CYS A 207 -31.34 -5.12 -9.68
C CYS A 207 -31.80 -6.55 -9.95
N SER A 208 -33.00 -6.69 -10.51
CA SER A 208 -33.53 -7.93 -11.07
C SER A 208 -32.63 -8.50 -12.17
N GLU A 209 -32.12 -7.63 -13.07
CA GLU A 209 -31.33 -8.01 -14.25
C GLU A 209 -29.80 -8.07 -14.02
N GLY A 210 -29.31 -7.70 -12.83
CA GLY A 210 -27.88 -7.68 -12.54
C GLY A 210 -27.49 -6.66 -11.48
N SER A 211 -26.26 -6.16 -11.50
CA SER A 211 -25.81 -5.08 -10.61
C SER A 211 -25.21 -3.92 -11.40
N PHE A 212 -25.27 -2.73 -10.82
CA PHE A 212 -24.67 -1.52 -11.39
C PHE A 212 -23.84 -0.77 -10.35
N ILE A 213 -22.76 -0.14 -10.82
CA ILE A 213 -21.84 0.65 -10.00
C ILE A 213 -21.92 2.09 -10.45
N GLU A 214 -22.07 3.03 -9.52
CA GLU A 214 -21.97 4.46 -9.77
C GLU A 214 -20.77 5.04 -9.02
N GLN A 215 -20.08 5.98 -9.67
CA GLN A 215 -19.03 6.77 -9.05
C GLN A 215 -19.54 8.18 -8.83
N TRP A 216 -19.28 8.75 -7.65
CA TRP A 216 -19.71 10.09 -7.26
C TRP A 216 -18.53 10.87 -6.70
N SER A 217 -18.42 12.15 -7.05
CA SER A 217 -17.46 13.07 -6.45
C SER A 217 -18.22 14.17 -5.72
N LEU A 218 -17.89 14.35 -4.44
CA LEU A 218 -18.40 15.47 -3.66
C LEU A 218 -17.42 16.63 -3.82
N LYS A 219 -17.74 17.55 -4.71
CA LYS A 219 -17.00 18.81 -4.85
C LYS A 219 -17.80 19.93 -4.18
N GLU A 220 -17.18 20.62 -3.24
CA GLU A 220 -17.62 21.96 -2.85
C GLU A 220 -17.08 22.94 -3.89
N THR A 221 -17.84 23.29 -4.96
CA THR A 221 -17.68 24.59 -5.66
C THR A 221 -18.70 24.84 -6.77
N SER A 222 -18.95 26.13 -7.00
CA SER A 222 -19.95 26.83 -7.84
C SER A 222 -19.85 26.65 -9.37
N THR A 223 -19.17 25.63 -9.91
CA THR A 223 -18.98 25.50 -11.36
C THR A 223 -18.87 24.04 -11.82
N CYS A 224 -19.79 23.66 -12.73
CA CYS A 224 -19.88 22.36 -13.40
C CYS A 224 -18.69 22.11 -14.34
N SER A 225 -18.13 20.88 -14.36
CA SER A 225 -17.06 20.47 -15.28
C SER A 225 -17.55 19.39 -16.25
N GLN A 226 -16.94 19.31 -17.44
CA GLN A 226 -17.42 18.53 -18.58
C GLN A 226 -17.15 17.01 -18.47
N VAL A 227 -18.12 16.20 -18.93
CA VAL A 227 -18.11 14.72 -18.91
C VAL A 227 -17.52 14.13 -20.21
N VAL A 228 -16.74 13.04 -20.09
CA VAL A 228 -16.15 12.27 -21.21
C VAL A 228 -16.61 10.80 -21.16
N THR A 229 -17.19 10.29 -22.25
CA THR A 229 -17.65 8.89 -22.40
C THR A 229 -16.55 8.00 -23.01
N LYS A 230 -16.32 6.79 -22.47
CA LYS A 230 -15.46 5.75 -23.09
C LYS A 230 -16.01 4.34 -22.86
N GLU A 231 -16.08 3.53 -23.90
CA GLU A 231 -16.37 2.09 -23.80
C GLU A 231 -15.18 1.32 -23.21
N GLN A 232 -15.44 0.26 -22.42
CA GLN A 232 -14.40 -0.58 -21.82
C GLN A 232 -14.60 -2.07 -22.11
N LYS A 233 -13.48 -2.77 -22.32
CA LYS A 233 -13.42 -4.22 -22.52
C LYS A 233 -13.11 -4.91 -21.19
N VAL A 234 -13.97 -5.83 -20.77
CA VAL A 234 -13.78 -6.62 -19.53
C VAL A 234 -12.91 -7.83 -19.83
N ILE A 235 -11.93 -8.09 -18.96
CA ILE A 235 -11.19 -9.34 -18.93
C ILE A 235 -11.74 -10.17 -17.78
N SER A 236 -12.50 -11.22 -18.10
CA SER A 236 -12.90 -12.25 -17.13
C SER A 236 -11.78 -13.27 -17.01
N PHE A 237 -11.45 -13.67 -15.78
CA PHE A 237 -10.45 -14.72 -15.51
C PHE A 237 -10.89 -16.11 -16.00
N ASN A 238 -12.16 -16.28 -16.40
CA ASN A 238 -12.74 -17.54 -16.89
C ASN A 238 -13.22 -17.49 -18.36
N GLY A 239 -12.68 -16.58 -19.18
CA GLY A 239 -12.81 -16.65 -20.65
C GLY A 239 -14.11 -16.11 -21.26
N ASN A 240 -15.13 -15.75 -20.47
CA ASN A 240 -16.34 -15.13 -20.99
C ASN A 240 -16.23 -13.60 -21.03
N SER A 241 -16.24 -13.02 -22.23
CA SER A 241 -16.23 -11.57 -22.45
C SER A 241 -17.65 -10.98 -22.37
N GLY A 242 -17.94 -10.21 -21.31
CA GLY A 242 -19.15 -9.37 -21.22
C GLY A 242 -18.96 -8.00 -21.87
N LYS A 243 -20.06 -7.37 -22.29
CA LYS A 243 -20.10 -5.97 -22.75
C LYS A 243 -20.58 -5.07 -21.61
N ILE A 244 -20.04 -3.86 -21.52
CA ILE A 244 -20.41 -2.85 -20.51
C ILE A 244 -20.76 -1.54 -21.21
N LEU A 245 -21.90 -0.96 -20.86
CA LEU A 245 -22.28 0.41 -21.22
C LEU A 245 -22.13 1.35 -20.02
N LEU A 246 -21.62 2.56 -20.26
CA LEU A 246 -21.53 3.63 -19.27
C LEU A 246 -22.47 4.79 -19.63
N SER A 247 -23.38 5.18 -18.74
CA SER A 247 -24.33 6.29 -18.93
C SER A 247 -24.34 7.28 -17.75
N TRP A 248 -24.70 8.55 -18.03
CA TRP A 248 -24.50 9.69 -17.12
C TRP A 248 -25.75 10.57 -17.03
N LEU A 249 -26.16 10.95 -15.80
CA LEU A 249 -27.26 11.87 -15.51
C LEU A 249 -26.85 12.78 -14.34
N TYR A 250 -27.04 14.09 -14.49
CA TYR A 250 -26.67 15.12 -13.49
C TYR A 250 -27.78 15.32 -12.44
N ARG A 251 -27.40 15.54 -11.17
CA ARG A 251 -28.23 16.32 -10.23
C ARG A 251 -27.37 17.02 -9.17
N LEU A 252 -27.77 18.24 -8.85
CA LEU A 252 -27.00 19.28 -8.16
C LEU A 252 -26.49 18.85 -6.77
N GLU A 253 -25.26 19.27 -6.46
CA GLU A 253 -24.47 19.10 -5.21
C GLU A 253 -23.61 17.83 -5.09
N ALA A 254 -23.88 16.77 -5.86
CA ALA A 254 -22.99 15.62 -6.02
C ALA A 254 -22.86 15.28 -7.51
N GLU A 255 -21.64 15.22 -8.04
CA GLU A 255 -21.44 14.93 -9.46
C GLU A 255 -21.30 13.42 -9.66
N LYS A 256 -22.22 12.81 -10.42
CA LYS A 256 -22.06 11.42 -10.89
C LYS A 256 -20.90 11.39 -11.88
N VAL A 257 -19.79 10.76 -11.47
CA VAL A 257 -18.53 10.57 -12.22
C VAL A 257 -18.50 9.24 -12.99
N GLY A 258 -19.61 8.49 -13.07
CA GLY A 258 -19.72 7.34 -13.98
C GLY A 258 -20.76 6.32 -13.55
N SER A 259 -21.14 5.42 -14.45
CA SER A 259 -22.06 4.30 -14.17
C SER A 259 -21.66 3.07 -14.97
N THR A 260 -21.48 1.91 -14.35
CA THR A 260 -21.12 0.65 -15.03
C THR A 260 -22.24 -0.37 -14.81
N VAL A 261 -22.81 -0.93 -15.90
CA VAL A 261 -23.81 -2.01 -15.82
C VAL A 261 -23.16 -3.36 -16.06
N PHE A 262 -23.45 -4.34 -15.19
CA PHE A 262 -23.00 -5.72 -15.33
C PHE A 262 -24.17 -6.64 -15.66
N GLU A 263 -24.28 -6.96 -16.95
CA GLU A 263 -25.20 -7.98 -17.46
C GLU A 263 -24.39 -9.23 -17.81
N ARG A 264 -24.70 -10.35 -17.16
CA ARG A 264 -24.29 -11.66 -17.65
C ARG A 264 -25.42 -12.16 -18.52
N MET A 265 -25.22 -12.24 -19.84
CA MET A 265 -26.15 -12.91 -20.75
C MET A 265 -26.33 -14.34 -20.25
N THR A 266 -27.44 -14.61 -19.58
CA THR A 266 -27.82 -15.95 -19.18
C THR A 266 -28.27 -16.67 -20.44
N GLU A 267 -27.50 -17.67 -20.89
CA GLU A 267 -27.94 -18.58 -21.95
C GLU A 267 -29.21 -19.35 -21.53
N ASP A 268 -29.51 -19.42 -20.22
CA ASP A 268 -30.70 -20.06 -19.65
C ASP A 268 -31.51 -19.10 -18.79
N ALA A 269 -32.78 -18.88 -19.15
CA ALA A 269 -33.74 -18.03 -18.42
C ALA A 269 -34.07 -18.50 -16.98
N ASN A 270 -33.56 -19.66 -16.55
CA ASN A 270 -33.81 -20.26 -15.23
C ASN A 270 -32.63 -20.14 -14.24
N ARG A 271 -31.53 -19.47 -14.60
CA ARG A 271 -30.40 -19.25 -13.67
C ARG A 271 -30.58 -17.95 -12.88
N MET A 272 -30.18 -17.99 -11.60
CA MET A 272 -30.13 -16.79 -10.75
C MET A 272 -29.34 -15.67 -11.43
N ALA A 273 -29.83 -14.42 -11.31
CA ALA A 273 -29.13 -13.25 -11.82
C ALA A 273 -27.73 -13.10 -11.18
N CYS A 274 -26.78 -12.63 -11.98
CA CYS A 274 -25.42 -12.32 -11.54
C CYS A 274 -25.45 -11.04 -10.72
N LYS A 275 -25.13 -11.12 -9.42
CA LYS A 275 -25.10 -9.98 -8.50
C LYS A 275 -23.68 -9.72 -8.04
N LEU A 276 -23.27 -8.47 -8.02
CA LEU A 276 -21.98 -8.04 -7.48
C LEU A 276 -22.06 -7.97 -5.95
N LEU A 277 -21.21 -8.76 -5.29
CA LEU A 277 -21.15 -8.87 -3.83
C LEU A 277 -20.11 -7.97 -3.18
N THR A 278 -19.12 -7.49 -3.94
CA THR A 278 -18.17 -6.50 -3.44
C THR A 278 -17.39 -5.92 -4.60
N SER A 279 -16.92 -4.70 -4.40
CA SER A 279 -16.05 -3.98 -5.31
C SER A 279 -14.98 -3.26 -4.51
N ASP A 280 -13.77 -3.24 -5.06
CA ASP A 280 -12.75 -2.34 -4.54
C ASP A 280 -11.77 -1.86 -5.61
N ILE A 281 -11.16 -0.71 -5.36
CA ILE A 281 -10.15 -0.13 -6.24
C ILE A 281 -8.78 -0.36 -5.61
N THR A 282 -7.85 -0.79 -6.47
CA THR A 282 -6.43 -0.98 -6.15
C THR A 282 -5.76 0.34 -5.75
N TYR A 283 -4.69 0.27 -4.96
CA TYR A 283 -4.15 1.45 -4.27
C TYR A 283 -3.60 2.54 -5.19
N LEU A 284 -3.13 2.19 -6.40
CA LEU A 284 -2.69 3.16 -7.41
C LEU A 284 -3.82 3.57 -8.37
N ASN A 285 -5.04 3.14 -8.08
CA ASN A 285 -6.26 3.44 -8.83
C ASN A 285 -6.19 3.01 -10.30
N GLN A 286 -5.48 1.92 -10.61
CA GLN A 286 -5.38 1.43 -11.98
C GLN A 286 -6.40 0.33 -12.30
N LEU A 287 -6.80 -0.46 -11.30
CA LEU A 287 -7.77 -1.54 -11.43
C LEU A 287 -8.93 -1.41 -10.42
N LEU A 288 -10.15 -1.61 -10.92
CA LEU A 288 -11.35 -1.92 -10.15
C LEU A 288 -11.50 -3.45 -10.13
N VAL A 289 -11.55 -4.04 -8.95
CA VAL A 289 -11.73 -5.48 -8.72
C VAL A 289 -13.13 -5.72 -8.18
N LEU A 290 -13.83 -6.71 -8.73
CA LEU A 290 -15.22 -7.01 -8.43
C LEU A 290 -15.39 -8.51 -8.19
N PHE A 291 -16.32 -8.88 -7.31
CA PHE A 291 -16.73 -10.26 -7.11
C PHE A 291 -18.22 -10.42 -7.29
N ASP A 292 -18.64 -11.50 -7.94
CA ASP A 292 -20.05 -11.87 -8.06
C ASP A 292 -20.48 -12.95 -7.06
N ASN A 293 -21.79 -13.18 -7.00
CA ASN A 293 -22.43 -14.23 -6.20
C ASN A 293 -22.14 -15.68 -6.66
N PHE A 294 -21.42 -15.85 -7.76
CA PHE A 294 -20.93 -17.14 -8.23
C PHE A 294 -19.45 -17.38 -7.86
N GLY A 295 -18.85 -16.48 -7.08
CA GLY A 295 -17.44 -16.54 -6.70
C GLY A 295 -16.48 -16.18 -7.84
N GLN A 296 -16.97 -15.52 -8.89
CA GLN A 296 -16.12 -15.04 -9.98
C GLN A 296 -15.54 -13.68 -9.65
N MET A 297 -14.26 -13.51 -9.99
CA MET A 297 -13.55 -12.24 -9.87
C MET A 297 -13.42 -11.59 -11.24
N TYR A 298 -13.67 -10.28 -11.28
CA TYR A 298 -13.46 -9.43 -12.45
C TYR A 298 -12.47 -8.34 -12.12
N ALA A 299 -11.61 -8.00 -13.08
CA ALA A 299 -10.71 -6.85 -12.98
C ALA A 299 -10.91 -5.95 -14.20
N MET A 300 -11.09 -4.65 -13.94
CA MET A 300 -11.31 -3.65 -14.96
C MET A 300 -10.33 -2.51 -14.80
N GLN A 301 -9.76 -2.05 -15.91
CA GLN A 301 -8.92 -0.86 -15.89
C GLN A 301 -9.76 0.37 -15.58
N VAL A 302 -9.39 1.13 -14.55
CA VAL A 302 -10.11 2.36 -14.21
C VAL A 302 -9.91 3.40 -15.33
N PRO A 303 -10.99 4.04 -15.84
CA PRO A 303 -10.87 5.10 -16.82
C PRO A 303 -10.16 6.30 -16.21
N ASN A 304 -8.90 6.42 -16.59
CA ASN A 304 -8.02 7.45 -16.10
C ASN A 304 -8.22 8.74 -16.93
N ASN A 305 -9.24 9.53 -16.57
CA ASN A 305 -9.59 10.80 -17.23
C ASN A 305 -8.61 11.95 -16.92
N HIS A 306 -7.87 11.86 -15.81
CA HIS A 306 -6.83 12.85 -15.44
C HIS A 306 -5.56 12.76 -16.31
N TYR A 307 -5.47 11.76 -17.19
CA TYR A 307 -4.25 11.40 -17.90
C TYR A 307 -4.45 11.75 -19.37
N ASP A 308 -3.90 12.87 -19.80
CA ASP A 308 -3.97 13.31 -21.19
C ASP A 308 -3.19 12.31 -22.08
N LYS A 309 -3.92 11.34 -22.65
CA LYS A 309 -3.35 10.22 -23.43
C LYS A 309 -2.74 10.69 -24.76
N THR A 310 -2.97 11.93 -25.17
CA THR A 310 -2.66 12.39 -26.54
C THR A 310 -1.20 12.83 -26.75
N LYS A 311 -0.40 12.97 -25.68
CA LYS A 311 1.02 13.41 -25.77
C LYS A 311 2.02 12.53 -25.01
N MET A 312 1.58 11.41 -24.42
CA MET A 312 2.41 10.67 -23.47
C MET A 312 3.12 9.47 -24.09
N ASN A 313 4.40 9.29 -23.74
CA ASN A 313 5.06 7.99 -23.87
C ASN A 313 4.26 6.96 -23.05
N PRO A 314 3.81 5.84 -23.65
CA PRO A 314 2.94 4.86 -22.97
C PRO A 314 3.56 4.27 -21.69
N LEU A 315 4.89 4.30 -21.56
CA LEU A 315 5.60 3.79 -20.38
C LEU A 315 5.83 4.84 -19.29
N SER A 316 5.70 6.14 -19.55
CA SER A 316 6.09 7.16 -18.57
C SER A 316 5.23 7.14 -17.31
N LEU A 317 3.91 6.97 -17.47
CA LEU A 317 3.00 6.88 -16.34
C LEU A 317 3.20 5.59 -15.52
N PRO A 318 3.19 4.38 -16.11
CA PRO A 318 3.50 3.15 -15.37
C PRO A 318 4.81 3.24 -14.58
N VAL A 319 5.89 3.76 -15.18
CA VAL A 319 7.18 3.94 -14.50
C VAL A 319 7.05 4.90 -13.31
N ALA A 320 6.38 6.03 -13.48
CA ALA A 320 6.19 6.99 -12.39
C ALA A 320 5.33 6.44 -11.24
N LEU A 321 4.34 5.58 -11.54
CA LEU A 321 3.55 4.88 -10.51
C LEU A 321 4.38 3.81 -9.77
N LEU A 322 5.30 3.13 -10.45
CA LEU A 322 6.25 2.23 -9.81
C LEU A 322 7.25 3.01 -8.92
N GLU A 323 7.77 4.15 -9.38
CA GLU A 323 8.59 5.04 -8.55
C GLU A 323 7.83 5.53 -7.31
N TYR A 324 6.56 5.89 -7.47
CA TYR A 324 5.69 6.27 -6.35
C TYR A 324 5.53 5.11 -5.35
N SER A 325 5.42 3.88 -5.84
CA SER A 325 5.38 2.67 -5.00
C SER A 325 6.69 2.46 -4.22
N VAL A 326 7.85 2.73 -4.84
CA VAL A 326 9.16 2.72 -4.14
C VAL A 326 9.19 3.73 -3.00
N VAL A 327 8.64 4.92 -3.22
CA VAL A 327 8.67 6.02 -2.23
C VAL A 327 7.65 5.83 -1.11
N THR A 328 6.48 5.25 -1.41
CA THR A 328 5.37 5.14 -0.46
C THR A 328 5.21 3.76 0.18
N GLY A 329 5.79 2.71 -0.41
CA GLY A 329 5.52 1.33 -0.04
C GLY A 329 4.13 0.82 -0.46
N ILE A 330 3.39 1.61 -1.26
CA ILE A 330 2.10 1.19 -1.81
C ILE A 330 2.30 0.02 -2.78
N ASP A 331 1.38 -0.94 -2.75
CA ASP A 331 1.37 -2.08 -3.67
C ASP A 331 1.16 -1.63 -5.12
N GLY A 332 2.11 -1.98 -5.99
CA GLY A 332 2.11 -1.70 -7.43
C GLY A 332 1.62 -2.84 -8.32
N SER A 333 1.01 -3.89 -7.75
CA SER A 333 0.55 -5.08 -8.48
C SER A 333 -0.40 -4.74 -9.62
N ASP A 334 -1.25 -3.73 -9.48
CA ASP A 334 -2.19 -3.28 -10.50
C ASP A 334 -1.49 -2.71 -11.74
N VAL A 335 -0.44 -1.90 -11.55
CA VAL A 335 0.42 -1.37 -12.62
C VAL A 335 1.15 -2.52 -13.33
N ILE A 336 1.67 -3.48 -12.57
CA ILE A 336 2.38 -4.65 -13.10
C ILE A 336 1.43 -5.50 -13.97
N MET A 337 0.24 -5.83 -13.45
CA MET A 337 -0.76 -6.63 -14.16
C MET A 337 -1.21 -5.98 -15.48
N LEU A 338 -1.35 -4.65 -15.51
CA LEU A 338 -1.72 -3.92 -16.73
C LEU A 338 -0.59 -3.84 -17.77
N ASN A 339 0.66 -4.14 -17.38
CA ASN A 339 1.84 -3.98 -18.22
C ASN A 339 2.67 -5.27 -18.35
N LEU A 340 2.06 -6.45 -18.17
CA LEU A 340 2.72 -7.76 -18.29
C LEU A 340 3.61 -7.92 -19.54
N PRO A 341 3.21 -7.44 -20.75
CA PRO A 341 4.08 -7.55 -21.94
C PRO A 341 5.33 -6.67 -21.91
N ASN A 342 5.35 -5.64 -21.05
CA ASN A 342 6.36 -4.57 -21.04
C ASN A 342 7.22 -4.56 -19.76
N LEU A 343 7.13 -5.60 -18.92
CA LEU A 343 7.77 -5.61 -17.59
C LEU A 343 9.29 -5.40 -17.64
N GLU A 344 9.98 -5.95 -18.64
CA GLU A 344 11.43 -5.80 -18.80
C GLU A 344 11.81 -4.32 -19.04
N MET A 345 11.13 -3.66 -19.97
CA MET A 345 11.33 -2.23 -20.26
C MET A 345 10.98 -1.36 -19.05
N LEU A 346 9.93 -1.71 -18.29
CA LEU A 346 9.57 -0.99 -17.07
C LEU A 346 10.65 -1.13 -16.00
N ALA A 347 11.19 -2.35 -15.80
CA ALA A 347 12.24 -2.61 -14.83
C ALA A 347 13.55 -1.87 -15.17
N GLU A 348 13.92 -1.83 -16.45
CA GLU A 348 15.08 -1.07 -16.95
C GLU A 348 14.89 0.44 -16.71
N LYS A 349 13.74 0.99 -17.11
CA LYS A 349 13.46 2.42 -16.96
C LYS A 349 13.39 2.85 -15.49
N LEU A 350 12.76 2.04 -14.65
CA LEU A 350 12.71 2.24 -13.21
C LEU A 350 14.13 2.25 -12.61
N THR A 351 14.98 1.30 -13.02
CA THR A 351 16.38 1.22 -12.58
C THR A 351 17.17 2.45 -13.01
N GLU A 352 17.06 2.84 -14.29
CA GLU A 352 17.72 4.02 -14.84
C GLU A 352 17.35 5.30 -14.07
N ASN A 353 16.06 5.49 -13.78
CA ASN A 353 15.57 6.64 -13.03
C ASN A 353 15.97 6.61 -11.54
N PHE A 354 16.00 5.43 -10.93
CA PHE A 354 16.45 5.27 -9.55
C PHE A 354 17.93 5.59 -9.40
N MET A 355 18.78 5.11 -10.32
CA MET A 355 20.23 5.39 -10.33
C MET A 355 20.54 6.87 -10.50
N ARG A 356 19.65 7.60 -11.18
CA ARG A 356 19.71 9.05 -11.36
C ARG A 356 19.34 9.88 -10.13
N GLN A 357 18.80 9.28 -9.07
CA GLN A 357 18.51 10.00 -7.82
C GLN A 357 19.79 10.33 -7.06
N HIS A 358 19.73 11.31 -6.16
CA HIS A 358 20.82 11.61 -5.23
C HIS A 358 21.17 10.41 -4.35
N ASN A 359 22.45 10.31 -3.94
CA ASN A 359 22.96 9.17 -3.16
C ASN A 359 22.13 8.89 -1.89
N PHE A 360 21.78 9.94 -1.13
CA PHE A 360 20.98 9.80 0.08
C PHE A 360 19.56 9.26 -0.21
N THR A 361 18.94 9.70 -1.31
CA THR A 361 17.62 9.21 -1.76
C THR A 361 17.70 7.73 -2.13
N ARG A 362 18.74 7.35 -2.87
CA ARG A 362 18.97 5.94 -3.23
C ARG A 362 19.13 5.10 -1.97
N GLN A 363 20.01 5.49 -1.05
CA GLN A 363 20.23 4.77 0.21
C GLN A 363 18.94 4.62 1.02
N PHE A 364 18.15 5.68 1.14
CA PHE A 364 16.91 5.66 1.91
C PHE A 364 15.84 4.72 1.32
N TYR A 365 15.67 4.70 0.00
CA TYR A 365 14.63 3.91 -0.69
C TYR A 365 15.12 2.59 -1.28
N TYR A 366 16.39 2.22 -1.10
CA TYR A 366 16.99 1.07 -1.79
C TYR A 366 16.28 -0.25 -1.46
N SER A 367 15.92 -0.47 -0.19
CA SER A 367 15.16 -1.67 0.21
C SER A 367 13.80 -1.76 -0.49
N SER A 368 13.06 -0.65 -0.57
CA SER A 368 11.77 -0.59 -1.28
C SER A 368 11.95 -0.82 -2.79
N PHE A 369 12.99 -0.24 -3.38
CA PHE A 369 13.35 -0.44 -4.78
C PHE A 369 13.66 -1.90 -5.08
N LEU A 370 14.48 -2.56 -4.26
CA LEU A 370 14.81 -3.98 -4.42
C LEU A 370 13.57 -4.88 -4.28
N SER A 371 12.70 -4.59 -3.30
CA SER A 371 11.45 -5.34 -3.13
C SER A 371 10.56 -5.24 -4.36
N LEU A 372 10.39 -4.04 -4.93
CA LEU A 372 9.57 -3.85 -6.12
C LEU A 372 10.19 -4.51 -7.36
N LYS A 373 11.52 -4.41 -7.51
CA LYS A 373 12.26 -5.05 -8.62
C LYS A 373 12.16 -6.59 -8.53
N SER A 374 12.24 -7.16 -7.33
CA SER A 374 11.97 -8.59 -7.12
C SER A 374 10.56 -8.98 -7.56
N ASN A 375 9.53 -8.20 -7.19
CA ASN A 375 8.14 -8.47 -7.60
C ASN A 375 7.96 -8.46 -9.13
N LEU A 376 8.60 -7.52 -9.84
CA LEU A 376 8.59 -7.48 -11.31
C LEU A 376 9.19 -8.74 -11.92
N CYS A 377 10.28 -9.24 -11.35
CA CYS A 377 11.02 -10.38 -11.89
C CYS A 377 10.48 -11.75 -11.46
N ARG A 378 9.71 -11.84 -10.37
CA ARG A 378 8.96 -13.07 -10.00
C ARG A 378 8.09 -13.57 -11.14
N ILE A 379 7.51 -12.65 -11.92
CA ILE A 379 6.62 -12.95 -13.05
C ILE A 379 7.40 -13.40 -14.30
N GLN A 380 8.67 -12.99 -14.43
CA GLN A 380 9.46 -13.18 -15.66
C GLN A 380 10.39 -14.40 -15.64
N SER A 381 10.30 -15.26 -14.62
CA SER A 381 11.21 -16.36 -14.25
C SER A 381 12.58 -15.87 -13.73
N LYS A 382 13.10 -16.55 -12.69
CA LYS A 382 14.28 -16.22 -11.84
C LYS A 382 14.02 -15.40 -10.55
N GLN A 383 13.00 -15.77 -9.79
CA GLN A 383 12.76 -15.24 -8.43
C GLN A 383 13.96 -15.46 -7.47
N GLN A 384 14.67 -16.58 -7.60
CA GLN A 384 15.69 -16.99 -6.63
C GLN A 384 16.87 -16.00 -6.52
N ASP A 385 17.33 -15.43 -7.63
CA ASP A 385 18.49 -14.52 -7.62
C ASP A 385 18.15 -13.18 -6.95
N PHE A 386 16.90 -12.72 -7.07
CA PHE A 386 16.42 -11.55 -6.34
C PHE A 386 16.18 -11.81 -4.85
N ASP A 387 15.63 -12.98 -4.51
CA ASP A 387 15.46 -13.35 -3.11
C ASP A 387 16.83 -13.47 -2.41
N ASN A 388 17.84 -13.98 -3.12
CA ASN A 388 19.23 -13.97 -2.65
C ASN A 388 19.78 -12.54 -2.49
N LEU A 389 19.53 -11.64 -3.45
CA LEU A 389 19.94 -10.24 -3.39
C LEU A 389 19.33 -9.49 -2.19
N ILE A 390 18.02 -9.61 -1.98
CA ILE A 390 17.33 -8.97 -0.86
C ILE A 390 17.88 -9.49 0.47
N THR A 391 18.14 -10.80 0.55
CA THR A 391 18.73 -11.42 1.74
C THR A 391 20.15 -10.89 1.97
N LEU A 392 21.00 -10.84 0.93
CA LEU A 392 22.36 -10.29 1.01
C LEU A 392 22.35 -8.82 1.46
N HIS A 393 21.45 -8.01 0.90
CA HIS A 393 21.30 -6.61 1.29
C HIS A 393 20.88 -6.46 2.77
N SER A 394 19.94 -7.28 3.23
CA SER A 394 19.47 -7.30 4.61
C SER A 394 20.59 -7.69 5.58
N ILE A 395 21.38 -8.71 5.22
CA ILE A 395 22.57 -9.13 5.96
C ILE A 395 23.59 -7.99 6.00
N SER A 396 23.87 -7.34 4.87
CA SER A 396 24.80 -6.20 4.79
C SER A 396 24.41 -5.06 5.73
N ILE A 397 23.12 -4.68 5.77
CA ILE A 397 22.62 -3.66 6.70
C ILE A 397 22.81 -4.10 8.16
N ALA A 398 22.47 -5.35 8.49
CA ALA A 398 22.62 -5.88 9.85
C ALA A 398 24.09 -5.89 10.29
N PHE A 399 25.01 -6.24 9.40
CA PHE A 399 26.44 -6.20 9.72
C PHE A 399 26.93 -4.78 9.90
N LYS A 400 26.55 -3.85 9.02
CA LYS A 400 26.92 -2.43 9.13
C LYS A 400 26.39 -1.76 10.40
N SER A 401 25.24 -2.18 10.93
CA SER A 401 24.70 -1.63 12.17
C SER A 401 25.36 -2.18 13.44
N LEU A 402 26.00 -3.35 13.35
CA LEU A 402 26.64 -4.04 14.48
C LEU A 402 28.15 -3.80 14.56
N LEU A 403 28.81 -3.56 13.41
CA LEU A 403 30.24 -3.28 13.33
C LEU A 403 30.54 -1.88 13.88
N ARG A 404 31.42 -1.80 14.89
CA ARG A 404 31.90 -0.54 15.46
C ARG A 404 33.36 -0.29 15.04
N PRO A 405 33.76 0.94 14.68
CA PRO A 405 35.16 1.26 14.49
C PRO A 405 35.93 1.09 15.80
N SER A 406 37.12 0.48 15.75
CA SER A 406 37.93 0.18 16.94
C SER A 406 38.61 1.41 17.53
N ASP A 407 39.08 2.35 16.69
CA ASP A 407 39.73 3.60 17.09
C ASP A 407 39.29 4.75 16.17
N LEU A 408 38.60 5.77 16.71
CA LEU A 408 38.20 6.97 15.96
C LEU A 408 39.33 8.01 15.82
N SER A 409 40.48 7.82 16.45
CA SER A 409 41.47 8.89 16.66
C SER A 409 42.52 9.05 15.56
N SER A 410 42.53 8.23 14.50
CA SER A 410 43.66 8.25 13.54
C SER A 410 43.33 8.07 12.06
N GLN A 411 42.07 7.99 11.62
CA GLN A 411 41.75 7.98 10.19
C GLN A 411 40.59 8.93 9.85
N ASP A 412 40.84 9.84 8.91
CA ASP A 412 39.83 10.76 8.33
C ASP A 412 38.70 10.01 7.58
N LYS A 413 38.89 8.72 7.27
CA LYS A 413 37.94 7.84 6.57
C LYS A 413 37.92 6.47 7.23
N GLY A 414 36.72 5.92 7.44
CA GLY A 414 36.55 4.61 8.05
C GLY A 414 36.95 3.46 7.12
N PRO A 415 37.29 2.28 7.67
CA PRO A 415 37.62 1.07 6.90
C PRO A 415 36.54 0.66 5.86
N ALA A 416 35.27 1.01 6.05
CA ALA A 416 34.19 0.74 5.10
C ALA A 416 34.29 1.63 3.85
N GLU A 417 34.74 2.86 4.04
CA GLU A 417 35.01 3.82 2.96
C GLU A 417 36.30 3.45 2.23
N ASN A 418 37.31 2.93 2.94
CA ASN A 418 38.51 2.35 2.34
C ASN A 418 38.17 1.13 1.45
N LEU A 419 37.34 0.21 1.94
CA LEU A 419 36.85 -0.92 1.13
C LEU A 419 36.11 -0.44 -0.12
N THR A 420 35.22 0.53 0.05
CA THR A 420 34.45 1.10 -1.07
C THR A 420 35.39 1.74 -2.10
N MET A 421 36.42 2.47 -1.66
CA MET A 421 37.42 3.05 -2.57
C MET A 421 38.21 1.98 -3.32
N ILE A 422 38.62 0.91 -2.65
CA ILE A 422 39.36 -0.22 -3.24
C ILE A 422 38.53 -0.95 -4.28
N LEU A 423 37.27 -1.25 -3.96
CA LEU A 423 36.34 -1.92 -4.89
C LEU A 423 35.93 -1.03 -6.08
N SER A 424 36.02 0.29 -5.90
CA SER A 424 35.78 1.27 -6.98
C SER A 424 37.02 1.56 -7.83
N ASP A 425 38.20 1.07 -7.43
CA ASP A 425 39.46 1.34 -8.11
C ASP A 425 39.59 0.40 -9.33
N PRO A 426 39.65 0.94 -10.57
CA PRO A 426 39.79 0.12 -11.78
C PRO A 426 41.13 -0.59 -11.90
N ASN A 427 42.05 -0.42 -10.94
CA ASN A 427 43.35 -1.08 -10.93
C ASN A 427 43.20 -2.62 -10.73
N PRO A 428 43.65 -3.46 -11.67
CA PRO A 428 43.50 -4.92 -11.60
C PRO A 428 44.21 -5.56 -10.40
N GLN A 429 45.07 -4.85 -9.68
CA GLN A 429 45.69 -5.31 -8.45
C GLN A 429 44.67 -5.59 -7.31
N TYR A 430 43.49 -4.96 -7.36
CA TYR A 430 42.40 -5.16 -6.37
C TYR A 430 41.35 -6.20 -6.80
N SER A 431 41.56 -6.88 -7.93
CA SER A 431 40.78 -8.08 -8.29
C SER A 431 41.18 -9.33 -7.50
N ASP A 432 42.22 -9.20 -6.66
CA ASP A 432 42.81 -10.22 -5.83
C ASP A 432 42.27 -10.10 -4.39
N VAL A 433 41.37 -11.02 -4.02
CA VAL A 433 40.68 -11.03 -2.72
C VAL A 433 41.68 -11.03 -1.56
N ASP A 434 42.80 -11.72 -1.68
CA ASP A 434 43.81 -11.80 -0.63
C ASP A 434 44.47 -10.43 -0.39
N LYS A 435 44.64 -9.62 -1.44
CA LYS A 435 45.17 -8.24 -1.31
C LYS A 435 44.15 -7.27 -0.75
N VAL A 436 42.87 -7.41 -1.10
CA VAL A 436 41.79 -6.63 -0.47
C VAL A 436 41.70 -6.94 1.02
N LEU A 437 41.78 -8.22 1.40
CA LEU A 437 41.84 -8.67 2.79
C LEU A 437 43.09 -8.17 3.54
N CYS A 438 44.22 -7.99 2.85
CA CYS A 438 45.43 -7.40 3.45
C CYS A 438 45.29 -5.90 3.75
N VAL A 439 44.40 -5.17 3.05
CA VAL A 439 44.17 -3.73 3.27
C VAL A 439 43.09 -3.48 4.34
N LEU A 440 42.19 -4.45 4.57
CA LEU A 440 41.23 -4.43 5.65
C LEU A 440 41.83 -5.10 6.90
N ASP A 441 42.49 -4.33 7.78
CA ASP A 441 42.93 -4.91 9.06
C ASP A 441 41.68 -5.27 9.89
N ALA A 442 41.55 -6.54 10.27
CA ALA A 442 40.46 -7.02 11.12
C ALA A 442 40.43 -6.32 12.49
N LYS A 443 41.52 -5.63 12.85
CA LYS A 443 41.61 -4.78 14.04
C LYS A 443 40.84 -3.47 13.93
N ASP A 444 40.44 -3.04 12.73
CA ASP A 444 39.73 -1.77 12.52
C ASP A 444 38.25 -1.81 12.91
N TYR A 445 37.70 -3.02 13.12
CA TYR A 445 36.34 -3.22 13.61
C TYR A 445 36.29 -4.05 14.90
N THR A 446 35.42 -3.64 15.82
CA THR A 446 35.08 -4.41 17.01
C THR A 446 33.61 -4.83 16.97
N VAL A 447 33.37 -6.08 17.34
CA VAL A 447 32.03 -6.64 17.60
C VAL A 447 32.13 -7.50 18.86
N GLU A 448 31.12 -7.43 19.71
CA GLU A 448 31.05 -8.27 20.91
C GLU A 448 31.06 -9.77 20.52
N PRO A 449 31.88 -10.62 21.17
CA PRO A 449 32.01 -12.03 20.80
C PRO A 449 30.68 -12.81 20.75
N ALA A 450 29.75 -12.52 21.68
CA ALA A 450 28.42 -13.14 21.70
C ALA A 450 27.55 -12.70 20.51
N THR A 451 27.67 -11.44 20.08
CA THR A 451 27.02 -10.93 18.87
C THR A 451 27.60 -11.60 17.63
N LEU A 452 28.93 -11.74 17.54
CA LEU A 452 29.60 -12.41 16.43
C LEU A 452 29.17 -13.88 16.29
N GLN A 453 29.06 -14.61 17.40
CA GLN A 453 28.56 -15.99 17.41
C GLN A 453 27.14 -16.07 16.85
N SER A 454 26.29 -15.09 17.17
CA SER A 454 24.91 -15.02 16.67
C SER A 454 24.84 -14.75 15.16
N LEU A 455 25.87 -14.10 14.58
CA LEU A 455 25.96 -13.82 13.15
C LEU A 455 26.50 -14.99 12.31
N GLN A 456 27.04 -16.05 12.92
CA GLN A 456 27.73 -17.13 12.22
C GLN A 456 26.87 -17.78 11.11
N GLN A 457 25.57 -17.97 11.35
CA GLN A 457 24.67 -18.54 10.33
C GLN A 457 24.50 -17.62 9.12
N LEU A 458 24.50 -16.29 9.33
CA LEU A 458 24.44 -15.32 8.24
C LEU A 458 25.75 -15.29 7.46
N ILE A 459 26.90 -15.35 8.14
CA ILE A 459 28.22 -15.45 7.50
C ILE A 459 28.29 -16.71 6.62
N GLN A 460 27.88 -17.85 7.17
CA GLN A 460 27.85 -19.11 6.44
C GLN A 460 26.94 -19.03 5.22
N TRP A 461 25.74 -18.46 5.36
CA TRP A 461 24.80 -18.29 4.26
C TRP A 461 25.38 -17.43 3.12
N VAL A 462 26.06 -16.33 3.44
CA VAL A 462 26.73 -15.47 2.43
C VAL A 462 27.86 -16.23 1.73
N ALA A 463 28.66 -17.00 2.46
CA ALA A 463 29.73 -17.82 1.88
C ALA A 463 29.18 -18.91 0.94
N ASP A 464 28.13 -19.61 1.37
CA ASP A 464 27.47 -20.66 0.58
C ASP A 464 26.84 -20.07 -0.69
N LEU A 465 26.22 -18.89 -0.60
CA LEU A 465 25.71 -18.17 -1.76
C LEU A 465 26.83 -17.83 -2.75
N GLY A 466 27.96 -17.29 -2.26
CA GLY A 466 29.13 -16.97 -3.08
C GLY A 466 29.68 -18.19 -3.82
N LEU A 467 29.85 -19.31 -3.12
CA LEU A 467 30.28 -20.58 -3.71
C LEU A 467 29.30 -21.12 -4.75
N ASN A 468 27.99 -20.98 -4.49
CA ASN A 468 26.95 -21.39 -5.43
C ASN A 468 26.98 -20.55 -6.72
N ILE A 469 27.17 -19.23 -6.61
CA ILE A 469 27.34 -18.35 -7.77
C ILE A 469 28.58 -18.75 -8.58
N LEU A 470 29.71 -18.96 -7.91
CA LEU A 470 30.96 -19.39 -8.56
C LEU A 470 30.81 -20.74 -9.28
N ASN A 471 30.08 -21.69 -8.68
CA ASN A 471 29.82 -22.99 -9.29
C ASN A 471 28.94 -22.90 -10.55
N LYS A 472 28.02 -21.93 -10.61
CA LYS A 472 27.12 -21.71 -11.77
C LYS A 472 27.76 -20.91 -12.90
N LEU A 473 28.76 -20.09 -12.59
CA LEU A 473 29.42 -19.17 -13.52
C LEU A 473 29.85 -19.81 -14.86
N PRO A 474 30.47 -21.01 -14.90
CA PRO A 474 30.91 -21.62 -16.16
C PRO A 474 29.76 -21.96 -17.11
N GLU A 475 28.64 -22.45 -16.57
CA GLU A 475 27.45 -22.75 -17.38
C GLU A 475 26.76 -21.49 -17.90
N GLU A 476 26.72 -20.43 -17.10
CA GLU A 476 26.10 -19.16 -17.47
C GLU A 476 26.90 -18.43 -18.55
N ILE A 477 28.23 -18.44 -18.47
CA ILE A 477 29.12 -17.91 -19.51
C ILE A 477 28.94 -18.65 -20.85
N MET A 478 28.70 -19.97 -20.82
CA MET A 478 28.41 -20.73 -22.05
C MET A 478 27.02 -20.40 -22.61
N LYS A 479 25.99 -20.30 -21.78
CA LYS A 479 24.60 -19.99 -22.20
C LYS A 479 24.45 -18.55 -22.72
N SER A 480 25.19 -17.59 -22.16
CA SER A 480 25.18 -16.18 -22.58
C SER A 480 25.68 -15.94 -24.00
N LYS A 481 26.49 -16.85 -24.55
CA LYS A 481 26.97 -16.74 -25.95
C LYS A 481 25.90 -17.07 -26.99
N PHE A 482 24.80 -17.73 -26.60
CA PHE A 482 23.79 -18.24 -27.53
C PHE A 482 22.39 -17.63 -27.38
N ASN A 483 22.10 -16.88 -26.31
CA ASN A 483 20.78 -16.28 -26.08
C ASN A 483 20.88 -14.79 -25.66
N LYS A 484 20.26 -13.89 -26.44
CA LYS A 484 20.29 -12.43 -26.18
C LYS A 484 19.28 -11.93 -25.14
N LYS A 485 18.33 -12.76 -24.71
CA LYS A 485 17.36 -12.41 -23.66
C LYS A 485 17.84 -12.99 -22.33
N HIS A 486 18.61 -12.22 -21.58
CA HIS A 486 18.95 -12.62 -20.21
C HIS A 486 18.15 -11.73 -19.26
N GLY A 487 17.29 -12.35 -18.45
CA GLY A 487 16.72 -11.71 -17.26
C GLY A 487 17.80 -11.37 -16.23
N TYR A 488 17.41 -10.77 -15.12
CA TYR A 488 18.32 -10.35 -14.06
C TYR A 488 19.25 -11.46 -13.57
N ASP A 489 20.48 -11.08 -13.27
CA ASP A 489 21.58 -11.95 -12.85
C ASP A 489 22.35 -11.23 -11.74
N ILE A 490 22.31 -11.79 -10.54
CA ILE A 490 22.95 -11.20 -9.35
C ILE A 490 24.47 -11.07 -9.52
N SER A 491 25.10 -11.94 -10.34
CA SER A 491 26.54 -11.89 -10.61
C SER A 491 26.95 -10.63 -11.38
N ARG A 492 25.99 -9.92 -11.99
CA ARG A 492 26.21 -8.71 -12.80
C ARG A 492 25.78 -7.44 -12.10
N ASP A 493 25.22 -7.53 -10.90
CA ASP A 493 24.76 -6.36 -10.14
C ASP A 493 25.91 -5.79 -9.29
N MET A 494 26.59 -4.78 -9.84
CA MET A 494 27.71 -4.08 -9.23
C MET A 494 27.35 -3.26 -7.97
N ILE A 495 26.07 -3.21 -7.59
CA ILE A 495 25.60 -2.58 -6.35
C ILE A 495 25.35 -3.64 -5.27
N ALA A 496 25.09 -4.88 -5.69
CA ALA A 496 24.91 -6.05 -4.83
C ALA A 496 26.22 -6.68 -4.39
N ILE A 497 27.21 -6.65 -5.29
CA ILE A 497 28.61 -7.07 -5.11
C ILE A 497 29.41 -5.83 -4.72
#